data_AF-E2CK63-F1
#
_entry.id   AF-E2CK63-F1
#
_cell.length_a   1.000
_cell.length_b   1.000
_cell.length_c   1.000
_cell.angle_alpha   90.00
_cell.angle_beta   90.00
_cell.angle_gamma   90.00
#
_symmetry.space_group_name_H-M   'P 1'
#
loop_
_entity.id
_entity.type
_entity.pdbx_description
1 polymer ?
#
loop_
_entity_poly.entity_id
_entity_poly.type
_entity_poly.pdbx_seq_one_letter_code
_entity_poly.pdbx_strand_id
1 'polypeptide(L)'
;MTLDNRVLLDDPLSDGRQSDTAMMVWRGTARMMRQMDFSCLAEVSLASGRRADLLALGPKHEVWIIEVKSSIADFRADTKWPDYRQHCDRLFFATHPDVPAELFPEEAGLIISDGYEAHMLREAPEHKLAAATRKSVTHRFARAAANRLHGLADPDLATALRTG
;
A
#
# COMPACT_ATOMS: atom_id res chain seq x y z
N MET A 1 -26.15 -14.48 -22.93
CA MET A 1 -25.29 -15.17 -21.95
C MET A 1 -24.07 -14.29 -21.72
N THR A 2 -24.18 -13.33 -20.81
CA THR A 2 -23.12 -12.39 -20.48
C THR A 2 -22.07 -13.17 -19.70
N LEU A 3 -20.87 -13.33 -20.28
CA LEU A 3 -19.72 -13.84 -19.55
C LEU A 3 -19.37 -12.77 -18.51
N ASP A 4 -19.84 -12.93 -17.28
CA ASP A 4 -19.39 -12.13 -16.16
C ASP A 4 -17.95 -12.54 -15.86
N ASN A 5 -17.01 -11.92 -16.58
CA ASN A 5 -15.57 -12.20 -16.52
C ASN A 5 -14.93 -11.60 -15.25
N ARG A 6 -15.73 -11.44 -14.19
CA ARG A 6 -15.26 -11.07 -12.87
C ARG A 6 -14.62 -12.30 -12.26
N VAL A 7 -13.30 -12.35 -12.32
CA VAL A 7 -12.52 -13.16 -11.40
C VAL A 7 -13.00 -12.77 -10.00
N LEU A 8 -13.66 -13.70 -9.30
CA LEU A 8 -13.91 -13.55 -7.87
C LEU A 8 -12.55 -13.72 -7.20
N LEU A 9 -11.93 -12.58 -6.94
CA LEU A 9 -10.65 -12.49 -6.25
C LEU A 9 -10.89 -12.89 -4.80
N ASP A 10 -10.11 -13.84 -4.28
CA ASP A 10 -9.86 -13.84 -2.83
C ASP A 10 -9.32 -12.45 -2.48
N ASP A 11 -9.89 -11.82 -1.44
CA ASP A 11 -9.52 -10.46 -1.07
C ASP A 11 -8.03 -10.46 -0.70
N PRO A 12 -7.15 -9.83 -1.51
CA PRO A 12 -5.69 -9.92 -1.33
C PRO A 12 -5.22 -9.26 -0.03
N LEU A 13 -6.13 -8.64 0.71
CA LEU A 13 -5.95 -7.94 1.97
C LEU A 13 -6.47 -8.76 3.16
N SER A 14 -7.25 -9.81 2.92
CA SER A 14 -7.81 -10.67 3.96
C SER A 14 -6.80 -11.74 4.43
N ASP A 15 -5.71 -11.33 5.09
CA ASP A 15 -4.79 -12.26 5.79
C ASP A 15 -5.27 -12.63 7.21
N GLY A 16 -6.46 -12.16 7.61
CA GLY A 16 -7.08 -12.36 8.91
C GLY A 16 -6.53 -11.46 10.03
N ARG A 17 -5.56 -10.58 9.75
CA ARG A 17 -4.94 -9.67 10.73
C ARG A 17 -5.35 -8.21 10.55
N GLN A 18 -5.95 -7.86 9.42
CA GLN A 18 -6.40 -6.50 9.12
C GLN A 18 -7.83 -6.28 9.63
N SER A 19 -8.06 -5.15 10.31
CA SER A 19 -9.41 -4.75 10.73
C SER A 19 -10.23 -4.28 9.53
N ASP A 20 -11.56 -4.35 9.64
CA ASP A 20 -12.47 -3.77 8.63
C ASP A 20 -12.17 -2.28 8.39
N THR A 21 -11.76 -1.56 9.43
CA THR A 21 -11.34 -0.16 9.34
C THR A 21 -10.05 0.00 8.52
N ALA A 22 -9.05 -0.87 8.72
CA ALA A 22 -7.82 -0.83 7.91
C ALA A 22 -8.13 -1.08 6.43
N MET A 23 -8.98 -2.07 6.14
CA MET A 23 -9.44 -2.38 4.79
C MET A 23 -10.15 -1.20 4.12
N MET A 24 -11.06 -0.57 4.87
CA MET A 24 -11.77 0.62 4.45
C MET A 24 -10.78 1.74 4.08
N VAL A 25 -9.88 2.11 4.99
CA VAL A 25 -8.90 3.18 4.76
C VAL A 25 -8.04 2.86 3.54
N TRP A 26 -7.53 1.62 3.44
CA TRP A 26 -6.73 1.13 2.32
C TRP A 26 -7.47 1.32 0.99
N ARG A 27 -8.74 0.92 0.92
CA ARG A 27 -9.54 0.96 -0.31
C ARG A 27 -9.73 2.38 -0.84
N GLY A 28 -10.11 3.32 0.02
CA GLY A 28 -10.28 4.71 -0.40
C GLY A 28 -8.95 5.34 -0.82
N THR A 29 -7.87 5.03 -0.09
CA THR A 29 -6.51 5.48 -0.43
C THR A 29 -6.06 4.97 -1.79
N ALA A 30 -6.22 3.67 -2.06
CA ALA A 30 -5.85 3.06 -3.34
C ALA A 30 -6.67 3.65 -4.51
N ARG A 31 -7.95 3.98 -4.28
CA ARG A 31 -8.78 4.67 -5.28
C ARG A 31 -8.27 6.07 -5.60
N MET A 32 -7.96 6.87 -4.57
CA MET A 32 -7.39 8.22 -4.76
C MET A 32 -6.06 8.15 -5.51
N MET A 33 -5.17 7.22 -5.14
CA MET A 33 -3.92 7.01 -5.87
C MET A 33 -4.17 6.68 -7.35
N ARG A 34 -5.13 5.80 -7.64
CA ARG A 34 -5.46 5.47 -9.03
C ARG A 34 -6.02 6.66 -9.82
N GLN A 35 -6.82 7.51 -9.17
CA GLN A 35 -7.31 8.77 -9.78
C GLN A 35 -6.17 9.76 -10.08
N MET A 36 -5.07 9.69 -9.32
CA MET A 36 -3.83 10.45 -9.55
C MET A 36 -2.87 9.78 -10.56
N ASP A 37 -3.32 8.75 -11.27
CA ASP A 37 -2.52 7.94 -12.22
C ASP A 37 -1.37 7.14 -11.59
N PHE A 38 -1.48 6.81 -10.29
CA PHE A 38 -0.58 5.86 -9.65
C PHE A 38 -1.09 4.42 -9.82
N SER A 39 -0.16 3.48 -9.88
CA SER A 39 -0.41 2.04 -9.75
C SER A 39 -0.02 1.57 -8.35
N CYS A 40 -0.94 0.94 -7.63
CA CYS A 40 -0.72 0.53 -6.25
C CYS A 40 -0.65 -0.99 -6.09
N LEU A 41 0.13 -1.42 -5.10
CA LEU A 41 0.23 -2.81 -4.70
C LEU A 41 0.28 -2.89 -3.17
N ALA A 42 -0.58 -3.73 -2.60
CA ALA A 42 -0.62 -3.94 -1.15
C ALA A 42 0.57 -4.76 -0.63
N GLU A 43 0.88 -4.72 0.66
CA GLU A 43 1.70 -5.72 1.36
C GLU A 43 3.02 -6.07 0.65
N VAL A 44 3.80 -5.06 0.21
CA VAL A 44 5.01 -5.28 -0.58
C VAL A 44 6.24 -5.38 0.33
N SER A 45 6.93 -6.52 0.30
CA SER A 45 8.18 -6.70 1.04
C SER A 45 9.33 -5.90 0.45
N LEU A 46 9.95 -5.08 1.30
CA LEU A 46 11.08 -4.20 0.97
C LEU A 46 12.41 -4.93 1.20
N ALA A 47 13.51 -4.35 0.69
CA ALA A 47 14.84 -4.94 0.85
C ALA A 47 15.31 -5.01 2.31
N SER A 48 14.78 -4.16 3.18
CA SER A 48 15.03 -4.14 4.63
C SER A 48 14.33 -5.26 5.41
N GLY A 49 13.47 -6.06 4.76
CA GLY A 49 12.60 -7.02 5.44
C GLY A 49 11.31 -6.40 6.01
N ARG A 50 11.15 -5.07 5.94
CA ARG A 50 9.87 -4.38 6.17
C ARG A 50 8.85 -4.72 5.09
N ARG A 51 7.58 -4.43 5.36
CA ARG A 51 6.48 -4.60 4.41
C ARG A 51 5.68 -3.31 4.38
N ALA A 52 5.57 -2.70 3.20
CA ALA A 52 4.74 -1.52 3.01
C ALA A 52 3.28 -1.93 2.86
N ASP A 53 2.37 -1.24 3.55
CA ASP A 53 0.94 -1.53 3.45
C ASP A 53 0.42 -1.24 2.04
N LEU A 54 0.81 -0.08 1.48
CA LEU A 54 0.59 0.28 0.08
C LEU A 54 1.88 0.87 -0.51
N LEU A 55 2.37 0.24 -1.59
CA LEU A 55 3.43 0.79 -2.43
C LEU A 55 2.78 1.32 -3.71
N ALA A 56 3.01 2.58 -4.05
CA ALA A 56 2.44 3.24 -5.21
C ALA A 56 3.53 3.72 -6.17
N LEU A 57 3.36 3.41 -7.46
CA LEU A 57 4.23 3.85 -8.55
C LEU A 57 3.54 4.90 -9.40
N GLY A 58 4.14 6.08 -9.49
CA GLY A 58 3.64 7.20 -10.29
C GLY A 58 4.11 7.16 -11.76
N PRO A 59 3.50 7.97 -12.63
CA PRO A 59 3.77 7.97 -14.07
C PRO A 59 5.17 8.50 -14.44
N LYS A 60 5.86 9.18 -13.51
CA LYS A 60 7.25 9.68 -13.70
C LYS A 60 8.26 8.87 -12.86
N HIS A 61 7.91 7.62 -12.53
CA HIS A 61 8.69 6.71 -11.69
C HIS A 61 8.78 7.13 -10.21
N GLU A 62 7.86 7.96 -9.72
CA GLU A 62 7.71 8.22 -8.30
C GLU A 62 7.42 6.91 -7.55
N VAL A 63 8.01 6.75 -6.38
CA VAL A 63 7.78 5.61 -5.48
C VAL A 63 7.23 6.16 -4.18
N TRP A 64 5.95 5.96 -3.89
CA TRP A 64 5.34 6.39 -2.63
C TRP A 64 5.04 5.19 -1.76
N ILE A 65 5.28 5.31 -0.45
CA ILE A 65 4.81 4.34 0.54
C ILE A 65 3.71 5.03 1.34
N ILE A 66 2.61 4.31 1.54
CA ILE A 66 1.49 4.74 2.36
C ILE A 66 1.23 3.66 3.40
N GLU A 67 1.45 4.01 4.67
CA GLU A 67 1.19 3.14 5.82
C GLU A 67 -0.22 3.41 6.35
N VAL A 68 -1.04 2.36 6.43
CA VAL A 68 -2.44 2.45 6.86
C VAL A 68 -2.49 2.30 8.38
N LYS A 69 -3.01 3.32 9.07
CA LYS A 69 -3.22 3.31 10.51
C LYS A 69 -4.70 3.39 10.83
N SER A 70 -5.25 2.28 11.28
CA SER A 70 -6.69 2.13 11.58
C SER A 70 -7.09 2.64 12.97
N SER A 71 -6.13 3.00 13.82
CA SER A 71 -6.39 3.55 15.15
C SER A 71 -5.16 4.29 15.72
N ILE A 72 -5.35 4.99 16.84
CA ILE A 72 -4.26 5.59 17.62
C ILE A 72 -3.26 4.53 18.09
N ALA A 73 -3.74 3.36 18.51
CA ALA A 73 -2.88 2.29 18.99
C ALA A 73 -2.01 1.70 17.87
N ASP A 74 -2.59 1.55 16.67
CA ASP A 74 -1.90 1.10 15.46
C ASP A 74 -0.74 2.04 15.10
N PHE A 75 -1.00 3.35 15.10
CA PHE A 75 0.05 4.36 14.89
C PHE A 75 1.14 4.30 15.98
N ARG A 76 0.78 4.21 17.26
CA ARG A 76 1.76 4.16 18.38
C ARG A 76 2.63 2.90 18.36
N ALA A 77 2.13 1.78 17.82
CA ALA A 77 2.89 0.55 17.70
C ALA A 77 3.99 0.64 16.63
N ASP A 78 3.79 1.47 15.60
CA ASP A 78 4.73 1.63 14.50
C ASP A 78 5.85 2.61 14.86
N THR A 79 6.78 2.18 15.71
CA THR A 79 7.92 2.99 16.14
C THR A 79 9.04 3.10 15.10
N LYS A 80 8.95 2.35 14.01
CA LYS A 80 10.01 2.18 13.00
C LYS A 80 9.60 2.73 11.63
N TRP A 81 8.48 3.44 11.57
CA TRP A 81 7.99 4.10 10.37
C TRP A 81 9.05 4.97 9.64
N PRO A 82 10.02 5.65 10.31
CA PRO A 82 11.01 6.46 9.58
C PRO A 82 11.89 5.64 8.63
N ASP A 83 12.06 4.33 8.89
CA ASP A 83 12.86 3.43 8.06
C ASP A 83 12.31 3.35 6.62
N TYR A 84 11.00 3.52 6.43
CA TYR A 84 10.36 3.45 5.12
C TYR A 84 10.83 4.54 4.15
N ARG A 85 11.36 5.66 4.66
CA ARG A 85 11.95 6.73 3.84
C ARG A 85 13.14 6.27 2.99
N GLN A 86 13.79 5.18 3.39
CA GLN A 86 14.86 4.59 2.59
C GLN A 86 14.34 3.87 1.33
N HIS A 87 13.02 3.77 1.17
CA HIS A 87 12.37 2.95 0.14
C HIS A 87 11.30 3.70 -0.66
N CYS A 88 11.08 4.99 -0.42
CA CYS A 88 10.16 5.84 -1.17
C CYS A 88 10.73 7.24 -1.39
N ASP A 89 10.18 7.97 -2.36
CA ASP A 89 10.40 9.41 -2.54
C ASP A 89 9.54 10.23 -1.58
N ARG A 90 8.40 9.67 -1.17
CA ARG A 90 7.41 10.28 -0.29
C ARG A 90 6.76 9.21 0.59
N LEU A 91 6.65 9.51 1.87
CA LEU A 91 6.05 8.65 2.88
C LEU A 91 4.77 9.31 3.40
N PHE A 92 3.67 8.58 3.34
CA PHE A 92 2.38 9.01 3.84
C PHE A 92 1.88 8.05 4.92
N PHE A 93 1.08 8.59 5.82
CA PHE A 93 0.10 7.80 6.57
C PHE A 93 -1.28 7.95 5.94
N ALA A 94 -2.07 6.88 5.99
CA ALA A 94 -3.49 6.91 5.69
C ALA A 94 -4.29 6.48 6.91
N THR A 95 -5.37 7.19 7.24
CA THR A 95 -6.24 6.86 8.38
C THR A 95 -7.70 7.21 8.12
N HIS A 96 -8.59 6.89 9.06
CA HIS A 96 -10.01 7.27 9.01
C HIS A 96 -10.26 8.57 9.78
N PRO A 97 -11.38 9.28 9.52
CA PRO A 97 -11.65 10.61 10.08
C PRO A 97 -11.68 10.71 11.61
N ASP A 98 -11.90 9.61 12.34
CA ASP A 98 -11.99 9.65 13.81
C ASP A 98 -10.63 9.52 14.51
N VAL A 99 -9.53 9.29 13.77
CA VAL A 99 -8.18 9.37 14.32
C VAL A 99 -7.70 10.83 14.22
N PRO A 100 -7.32 11.48 15.33
CA PRO A 100 -6.87 12.87 15.30
C PRO A 100 -5.64 13.05 14.41
N ALA A 101 -5.74 13.95 13.43
CA ALA A 101 -4.70 14.20 12.43
C ALA A 101 -3.40 14.74 13.06
N GLU A 102 -3.51 15.44 14.18
CA GLU A 102 -2.39 16.05 14.91
C GLU A 102 -1.45 15.01 15.55
N LEU A 103 -1.87 13.75 15.63
CA LEU A 103 -1.02 12.65 16.09
C LEU A 103 0.06 12.29 15.08
N PHE A 104 -0.19 12.54 13.79
CA PHE A 104 0.71 12.12 12.72
C PHE A 104 1.84 13.13 12.51
N PRO A 105 3.08 12.65 12.34
CA PRO A 105 4.26 13.50 12.25
C PRO A 105 4.19 14.42 11.03
N GLU A 106 4.57 15.70 11.21
CA GLU A 106 4.57 16.73 10.17
C GLU A 106 5.56 16.42 9.04
N GLU A 107 6.61 15.64 9.33
CA GLU A 107 7.56 15.23 8.32
C GLU A 107 6.98 14.19 7.34
N ALA A 108 5.82 13.60 7.61
CA ALA A 108 5.12 12.67 6.71
C ALA A 108 3.84 13.30 6.14
N GLY A 109 3.44 12.86 4.95
CA GLY A 109 2.15 13.22 4.40
C GLY A 109 1.01 12.50 5.13
N LEU A 110 -0.21 13.02 4.99
CA LEU A 110 -1.39 12.47 5.64
C LEU A 110 -2.57 12.40 4.67
N ILE A 111 -3.19 11.23 4.61
CA ILE A 111 -4.37 10.92 3.81
C ILE A 111 -5.48 10.50 4.76
N ILE A 112 -6.67 11.06 4.57
CA ILE A 112 -7.89 10.67 5.30
C ILE A 112 -8.82 9.94 4.35
N SER A 113 -9.36 8.80 4.75
CA SER A 113 -10.18 7.92 3.92
C SER A 113 -11.36 7.36 4.70
N ASP A 114 -12.55 7.39 4.09
CA ASP A 114 -13.75 6.70 4.58
C ASP A 114 -14.03 5.38 3.83
N GLY A 115 -13.12 5.00 2.92
CA GLY A 115 -13.18 3.83 2.06
C GLY A 115 -13.99 3.99 0.77
N TYR A 116 -14.79 5.03 0.66
CA TYR A 116 -15.39 5.43 -0.60
C TYR A 116 -14.48 6.39 -1.33
N GLU A 117 -14.07 7.45 -0.64
CA GLU A 117 -13.17 8.49 -1.08
C GLU A 117 -11.96 8.58 -0.14
N ALA A 118 -10.92 9.29 -0.60
CA ALA A 118 -9.84 9.72 0.25
C ALA A 118 -9.38 11.11 -0.16
N HIS A 119 -8.84 11.85 0.80
CA HIS A 119 -8.32 13.19 0.62
C HIS A 119 -6.92 13.31 1.21
N MET A 120 -6.01 13.94 0.45
CA MET A 120 -4.69 14.27 0.94
C MET A 120 -4.76 15.53 1.79
N LEU A 121 -4.76 15.37 3.11
CA LEU A 121 -4.81 16.48 4.05
C LEU A 121 -3.47 17.20 4.16
N ARG A 122 -2.36 16.45 4.04
CA ARG A 122 -1.00 16.99 4.06
C ARG A 122 -0.14 16.29 3.01
N GLU A 123 0.50 17.10 2.16
CA GLU A 123 1.50 16.63 1.19
C GLU A 123 2.75 16.13 1.93
N ALA A 124 3.33 15.02 1.49
CA ALA A 124 4.56 14.51 2.07
C ALA A 124 5.79 15.29 1.56
N PRO A 125 6.76 15.64 2.42
CA PRO A 125 8.06 16.13 1.99
C PRO A 125 8.77 15.14 1.04
N GLU A 126 9.33 15.67 -0.04
CA GLU A 126 10.05 14.87 -1.03
C GLU A 126 11.50 14.60 -0.61
N HIS A 127 11.90 13.34 -0.74
CA HIS A 127 13.27 12.89 -0.54
C HIS A 127 13.60 11.82 -1.59
N LYS A 128 14.11 12.26 -2.75
CA LYS A 128 14.26 11.38 -3.90
C LYS A 128 15.16 10.17 -3.62
N LEU A 129 14.68 8.99 -4.01
CA LEU A 129 15.47 7.77 -3.97
C LEU A 129 16.65 7.84 -4.94
N ALA A 130 17.79 7.32 -4.48
CA ALA A 130 18.90 6.96 -5.34
C ALA A 130 18.46 5.94 -6.41
N ALA A 131 19.04 6.04 -7.60
CA ALA A 131 18.64 5.24 -8.77
C ALA A 131 18.67 3.72 -8.52
N ALA A 132 19.70 3.23 -7.81
CA ALA A 132 19.82 1.81 -7.46
C ALA A 132 18.68 1.34 -6.54
N THR A 133 18.33 2.14 -5.54
CA THR A 133 17.22 1.86 -4.62
C THR A 133 15.88 1.88 -5.35
N ARG A 134 15.64 2.89 -6.20
CA ARG A 134 14.45 2.96 -7.05
C ARG A 134 14.29 1.71 -7.89
N LYS A 135 15.35 1.31 -8.62
CA LYS A 135 15.35 0.09 -9.43
C LYS A 135 15.01 -1.15 -8.60
N SER A 136 15.57 -1.27 -7.40
CA SER A 136 15.28 -2.39 -6.48
C SER A 136 13.80 -2.43 -6.07
N VAL A 137 13.24 -1.30 -5.64
CA VAL A 137 11.84 -1.22 -5.20
C VAL A 137 10.87 -1.44 -6.37
N THR A 138 11.10 -0.82 -7.52
CA THR A 138 10.29 -1.03 -8.74
C THR A 138 10.32 -2.49 -9.20
N HIS A 139 11.49 -3.14 -9.15
CA HIS A 139 11.59 -4.56 -9.51
C HIS A 139 10.80 -5.47 -8.56
N ARG A 140 10.85 -5.20 -7.25
CA ARG A 140 10.05 -5.91 -6.24
C ARG A 140 8.55 -5.72 -6.46
N PHE A 141 8.12 -4.49 -6.72
CA PHE A 141 6.74 -4.17 -7.10
C PHE A 141 6.30 -4.98 -8.32
N ALA A 142 7.07 -4.94 -9.41
CA ALA A 142 6.72 -5.61 -10.66
C ALA A 142 6.60 -7.13 -10.50
N ARG A 143 7.56 -7.76 -9.79
CA ARG A 143 7.52 -9.20 -9.52
C ARG A 143 6.34 -9.58 -8.62
N ALA A 144 6.08 -8.82 -7.56
CA ALA A 144 4.96 -9.08 -6.67
C ALA A 144 3.62 -8.93 -7.40
N ALA A 145 3.46 -7.89 -8.22
CA ALA A 145 2.26 -7.70 -9.05
C ALA A 145 2.07 -8.85 -10.05
N ALA A 146 3.11 -9.22 -10.79
CA ALA A 146 3.05 -10.30 -11.76
C ALA A 146 2.72 -11.66 -11.11
N ASN A 147 3.36 -11.97 -9.97
CA ASN A 147 3.10 -13.22 -9.26
C ASN A 147 1.67 -13.27 -8.69
N ARG A 148 1.16 -12.15 -8.17
CA ARG A 148 -0.24 -12.09 -7.70
C ARG A 148 -1.23 -12.24 -8.83
N LEU A 149 -1.01 -11.54 -9.95
CA LEU A 149 -1.84 -11.69 -11.14
C LEU A 149 -1.81 -13.13 -11.66
N HIS A 150 -0.64 -13.78 -11.65
CA HIS A 150 -0.54 -15.19 -12.00
C HIS A 150 -1.34 -16.07 -11.03
N GLY A 151 -1.20 -15.89 -9.72
CA GLY A 151 -1.97 -16.66 -8.74
C GLY A 151 -3.48 -16.49 -8.88
N LEU A 152 -3.94 -15.34 -9.37
CA LEU A 152 -5.35 -15.11 -9.72
C LEU A 152 -5.76 -15.80 -11.03
N ALA A 153 -4.85 -15.91 -11.99
CA ALA A 153 -5.08 -16.57 -13.28
C ALA A 153 -4.96 -18.10 -13.21
N ASP A 154 -4.15 -18.62 -12.29
CA ASP A 154 -3.92 -20.04 -12.03
C ASP A 154 -3.83 -20.31 -10.50
N PRO A 155 -4.97 -20.44 -9.81
CA PRO A 155 -5.01 -20.68 -8.36
C PRO A 155 -4.45 -22.05 -7.92
N ASP A 156 -4.46 -23.06 -8.81
CA ASP A 156 -4.03 -24.43 -8.48
C ASP A 156 -2.52 -24.50 -8.24
N LEU A 157 -1.74 -23.69 -8.96
CA LEU A 157 -0.30 -23.57 -8.77
C LEU A 157 0.06 -23.15 -7.34
N ALA A 158 -0.69 -22.22 -6.75
CA ALA A 158 -0.45 -21.75 -5.39
C ALA A 158 -0.68 -22.87 -4.35
N THR A 159 -1.64 -23.76 -4.60
CA THR A 159 -1.94 -24.92 -3.75
C THR A 159 -0.82 -25.96 -3.85
N ALA A 160 -0.32 -26.25 -5.06
CA ALA A 160 0.78 -27.18 -5.28
C ALA A 160 2.09 -26.73 -4.59
N LEU A 161 2.43 -25.43 -4.64
CA LEU A 161 3.64 -24.89 -4.01
C LEU A 161 3.62 -24.88 -2.47
N ARG A 162 2.45 -25.02 -1.83
CA ARG A 162 2.32 -25.08 -0.36
C ARG A 162 2.36 -26.51 0.19
N THR A 163 2.20 -27.51 -0.68
CA THR A 163 2.04 -28.93 -0.31
C THR A 163 3.26 -29.78 -0.63
N GLY A 164 4.28 -29.21 -1.28
CA GLY A 164 5.61 -29.81 -1.47
C GLY A 164 6.68 -29.07 -0.69
#